data_AF-A0A397G6M9-F1
#
_entry.id   AF-A0A397G6M9-F1
#
_cell.length_a   1.000
_cell.length_b   1.000
_cell.length_c   1.000
_cell.angle_alpha   90.00
_cell.angle_beta   90.00
_cell.angle_gamma   90.00
#
_symmetry.space_group_name_H-M   'P 1'
#
loop_
_entity.id
_entity.type
_entity.pdbx_description
1 polymer ?
#
loop_
_entity_poly.entity_id
_entity_poly.type
_entity_poly.pdbx_seq_one_letter_code
_entity_poly.pdbx_strand_id
1 'polypeptide(L)'
;MNFVNVEIIEAGLKVFYSDGDPKHHPSIETIVDSSGNKSHYRLVGRKEQKFDIYSTKLGDALGKALKKSGLVVPKALLLELPKGYGLFENNKEYVNKPTRKDTYLFGNGSKYRSPAEFEEHLLWLASDKEMPCTCKYCPKDSYRNNPQSQRSVDTRSPSKPYQSIQKQNTSSIKRWTAAQKGKSKATSVIAKDENLSLRIDNKSRREDIIWADIQYILHSGQRDSLFSEEGGDLIKYWPAIIREKSKAMHNFKNPIGNNFNNSSVFYTLQPLMLAGTKRLQQNAIIPWLAYSTKDVIQAIESKLMKEDNEHLLKSSTRGEFVNTWFKALEQAKEISLTYTPILEYKYKLPNGYLKYIEQANEIRLLQQMESYPHYKAIFIGTELLKEDDYIRLTRSSRDSSTERLPIFKINTIFLNSQKKIQMSGDLFPRAPPSSKNDGECFMLKKLNKDKFEYTIDLSEVAGRYYKLHPNTNQNMSCTIPVSYTDRMSIISETTKLYIHETINTNNQNNQTPRKQMAKRSKPLPPLRVKKHKVDHHTKEASIDNSTSKSSKSINIKKVDMTKAKIVSPRIPFLDESDDNSD
;
A
#
# COMPACT_ATOMS: atom_id res chain seq x y z
N MET A 1 -24.07 -11.11 -13.47
CA MET A 1 -25.31 -10.45 -13.04
C MET A 1 -25.83 -9.66 -14.22
N ASN A 2 -27.02 -9.98 -14.71
CA ASN A 2 -27.67 -9.12 -15.69
C ASN A 2 -28.46 -8.06 -14.93
N PHE A 3 -28.32 -6.80 -15.33
CA PHE A 3 -28.95 -5.67 -14.65
C PHE A 3 -30.27 -5.33 -15.32
N VAL A 4 -31.34 -6.01 -14.88
CA VAL A 4 -32.69 -5.81 -15.43
C VAL A 4 -33.51 -4.81 -14.63
N ASN A 5 -33.12 -4.50 -13.39
CA ASN A 5 -33.90 -3.70 -12.44
C ASN A 5 -33.41 -2.25 -12.31
N VAL A 6 -32.79 -1.71 -13.38
CA VAL A 6 -32.22 -0.36 -13.41
C VAL A 6 -32.63 0.39 -14.68
N GLU A 7 -32.97 1.66 -14.50
CA GLU A 7 -33.19 2.62 -15.56
C GLU A 7 -31.98 3.57 -15.64
N ILE A 8 -31.39 3.68 -16.83
CA ILE A 8 -30.28 4.59 -17.12
C ILE A 8 -30.86 5.80 -17.85
N ILE A 9 -30.81 6.97 -17.22
CA ILE A 9 -31.21 8.23 -17.85
C ILE A 9 -30.05 9.22 -17.85
N GLU A 10 -30.18 10.30 -18.61
CA GLU A 10 -29.14 11.33 -18.71
C GLU A 10 -28.76 11.92 -17.34
N ALA A 11 -29.76 12.11 -16.47
CA ALA A 11 -29.56 12.68 -15.14
C ALA A 11 -28.87 11.74 -14.13
N GLY A 12 -28.92 10.41 -14.35
CA GLY A 12 -28.41 9.43 -13.39
C GLY A 12 -29.02 8.03 -13.53
N LEU A 13 -28.97 7.27 -12.45
CA LEU A 13 -29.41 5.88 -12.33
C LEU A 13 -30.61 5.77 -11.39
N LYS A 14 -31.59 4.95 -11.73
CA LYS A 14 -32.74 4.64 -10.88
C LYS A 14 -32.94 3.13 -10.78
N VAL A 15 -32.99 2.61 -9.56
CA VAL A 15 -33.28 1.19 -9.30
C VAL A 15 -34.76 1.06 -8.94
N PHE A 16 -35.51 0.28 -9.70
CA PHE A 16 -36.97 0.20 -9.55
C PHE A 16 -37.44 -0.98 -8.69
N TYR A 17 -36.62 -2.02 -8.56
CA TYR A 17 -36.87 -3.06 -7.56
C TYR A 17 -36.34 -2.65 -6.18
N SER A 18 -37.06 -3.03 -5.12
CA SER A 18 -36.60 -2.85 -3.74
C SER A 18 -37.19 -3.90 -2.81
N ASP A 19 -36.40 -4.34 -1.83
CA ASP A 19 -36.84 -5.10 -0.65
C ASP A 19 -36.98 -4.21 0.60
N GLY A 20 -36.89 -2.88 0.43
CA GLY A 20 -37.03 -1.91 1.51
C GLY A 20 -38.48 -1.74 1.99
N ASP A 21 -38.67 -1.79 3.30
CA ASP A 21 -39.92 -1.47 4.00
C ASP A 21 -39.65 -0.38 5.06
N PRO A 22 -40.36 0.77 5.01
CA PRO A 22 -40.27 1.82 6.02
C PRO A 22 -40.52 1.35 7.47
N LYS A 23 -41.20 0.22 7.68
CA LYS A 23 -41.36 -0.37 9.03
C LYS A 23 -40.04 -0.76 9.69
N HIS A 24 -38.98 -0.97 8.89
CA HIS A 24 -37.63 -1.25 9.39
C HIS A 24 -36.81 0.02 9.68
N HIS A 25 -37.39 1.21 9.51
CA HIS A 25 -36.73 2.46 9.87
C HIS A 25 -36.63 2.57 11.40
N PRO A 26 -35.56 3.19 11.93
CA PRO A 26 -35.43 3.40 13.36
C PRO A 26 -36.49 4.40 13.85
N SER A 27 -36.90 4.27 15.11
CA SER A 27 -37.68 5.32 15.78
C SER A 27 -36.87 6.62 15.85
N ILE A 28 -37.55 7.74 15.61
CA ILE A 28 -36.99 9.10 15.73
C ILE A 28 -37.06 9.63 17.16
N GLU A 29 -37.67 8.88 18.08
CA GLU A 29 -37.77 9.27 19.48
C GLU A 29 -36.40 9.34 20.15
N THR A 30 -36.27 10.27 21.10
CA THR A 30 -35.04 10.41 21.88
C THR A 30 -35.04 9.41 23.02
N ILE A 31 -34.07 8.50 22.98
CA ILE A 31 -33.82 7.53 24.04
C ILE A 31 -32.79 8.11 25.00
N VAL A 32 -33.11 8.16 26.28
CA VAL A 32 -32.19 8.58 27.35
C VAL A 32 -31.73 7.34 28.11
N ASP A 33 -30.42 7.13 28.19
CA ASP A 33 -29.85 6.01 28.96
C ASP A 33 -29.74 6.33 30.46
N SER A 34 -29.43 5.32 31.26
CA SER A 34 -29.25 5.45 32.72
C SER A 34 -28.11 6.39 33.15
N SER A 35 -27.25 6.77 32.21
CA SER A 35 -26.15 7.72 32.43
C SER A 35 -26.50 9.13 31.94
N GLY A 36 -27.74 9.37 31.50
CA GLY A 36 -28.23 10.65 31.00
C GLY A 36 -27.79 10.97 29.56
N ASN A 37 -27.17 10.03 28.84
CA ASN A 37 -26.84 10.25 27.43
C ASN A 37 -28.09 10.14 26.58
N LYS A 38 -28.21 10.99 25.56
CA LYS A 38 -29.36 11.01 24.65
C LYS A 38 -28.96 10.47 23.29
N SER A 39 -29.78 9.59 22.73
CA SER A 39 -29.62 9.08 21.36
C SER A 39 -30.94 9.21 20.62
N HIS A 40 -30.92 9.88 19.47
CA HIS A 40 -32.08 9.95 18.58
C HIS A 40 -31.64 9.80 17.13
N TYR A 41 -32.52 9.25 16.30
CA TYR A 41 -32.33 9.23 14.85
C TYR A 41 -33.07 10.40 14.21
N ARG A 42 -32.45 10.99 13.19
CA ARG A 42 -33.07 11.98 12.31
C ARG A 42 -32.96 11.50 10.87
N LEU A 43 -34.05 11.60 10.10
CA LEU A 43 -34.00 11.35 8.66
C LEU A 43 -33.12 12.41 7.98
N VAL A 44 -32.19 11.96 7.13
CA VAL A 44 -31.34 12.82 6.31
C VAL A 44 -32.11 13.20 5.05
N GLY A 45 -32.33 14.49 4.83
CA GLY A 45 -33.03 15.02 3.67
C GLY A 45 -32.25 14.88 2.37
N ARG A 46 -32.96 14.83 1.24
CA ARG A 46 -32.39 14.66 -0.11
C ARG A 46 -31.44 15.79 -0.53
N LYS A 47 -31.57 16.98 0.06
CA LYS A 47 -30.72 18.16 -0.23
C LYS A 47 -29.52 18.29 0.71
N GLU A 48 -29.32 17.33 1.61
CA GLU A 48 -28.20 17.35 2.55
C GLU A 48 -26.97 16.69 1.91
N GLN A 49 -25.79 17.27 2.15
CA GLN A 49 -24.50 16.77 1.63
C GLN A 49 -24.28 15.27 1.91
N LYS A 50 -24.79 14.76 3.04
CA LYS A 50 -24.71 13.34 3.39
C LYS A 50 -25.47 12.45 2.41
N PHE A 51 -26.64 12.89 1.96
CA PHE A 51 -27.42 12.19 0.95
C PHE A 51 -26.69 12.19 -0.40
N ASP A 52 -26.11 13.32 -0.79
CA ASP A 52 -25.32 13.43 -2.02
C ASP A 52 -24.12 12.48 -2.01
N ILE A 53 -23.41 12.38 -0.87
CA ILE A 53 -22.28 11.46 -0.71
C ILE A 53 -22.73 10.01 -0.87
N TYR A 54 -23.85 9.61 -0.25
CA TYR A 54 -24.39 8.26 -0.39
C TYR A 54 -24.79 7.97 -1.83
N SER A 55 -25.57 8.87 -2.44
CA SER A 55 -26.09 8.75 -3.80
C SER A 55 -24.97 8.69 -4.85
N THR A 56 -23.92 9.49 -4.67
CA THR A 56 -22.75 9.48 -5.57
C THR A 56 -21.99 8.17 -5.44
N LYS A 57 -21.68 7.72 -4.22
CA LYS A 57 -20.90 6.48 -4.02
C LYS A 57 -21.65 5.24 -4.50
N LEU A 58 -22.95 5.16 -4.23
CA LEU A 58 -23.80 4.07 -4.69
C LEU A 58 -23.99 4.12 -6.21
N GLY A 59 -24.16 5.31 -6.78
CA GLY A 59 -24.24 5.53 -8.22
C GLY A 59 -22.95 5.14 -8.94
N ASP A 60 -21.79 5.48 -8.37
CA ASP A 60 -20.48 5.09 -8.91
C ASP A 60 -20.30 3.58 -8.94
N ALA A 61 -20.70 2.88 -7.87
CA ALA A 61 -20.62 1.43 -7.79
C ALA A 61 -21.51 0.75 -8.84
N LEU A 62 -22.80 1.13 -8.89
CA LEU A 62 -23.73 0.60 -9.88
C LEU A 62 -23.31 0.95 -11.31
N GLY A 63 -22.87 2.18 -11.55
CA GLY A 63 -22.39 2.64 -12.85
C GLY A 63 -21.16 1.86 -13.34
N LYS A 64 -20.22 1.51 -12.45
CA LYS A 64 -19.09 0.64 -12.80
C LYS A 64 -19.55 -0.77 -13.19
N ALA A 65 -20.52 -1.32 -12.45
CA ALA A 65 -21.06 -2.64 -12.74
C ALA A 65 -21.80 -2.68 -14.09
N LEU A 66 -22.61 -1.66 -14.38
CA LEU A 66 -23.31 -1.53 -15.66
C LEU A 66 -22.35 -1.37 -16.84
N LYS A 67 -21.32 -0.53 -16.70
CA LYS A 67 -20.27 -0.38 -17.73
C LYS A 67 -19.54 -1.68 -18.00
N LYS A 68 -19.29 -2.49 -16.96
CA LYS A 68 -18.67 -3.83 -17.12
C LYS A 68 -19.57 -4.79 -17.89
N SER A 69 -20.89 -4.64 -17.79
CA SER A 69 -21.87 -5.39 -18.59
C SER A 69 -22.12 -4.79 -19.99
N GLY A 70 -21.29 -3.84 -20.45
CA GLY A 70 -21.40 -3.25 -21.79
C GLY A 70 -22.43 -2.12 -21.93
N LEU A 71 -23.05 -1.66 -20.85
CA LEU A 71 -24.04 -0.58 -20.89
C LEU A 71 -23.36 0.81 -20.82
N VAL A 72 -23.86 1.74 -21.62
CA VAL A 72 -23.42 3.14 -21.58
C VAL A 72 -24.12 3.84 -20.41
N VAL A 73 -23.32 4.39 -19.49
CA VAL A 73 -23.81 5.14 -18.33
C VAL A 73 -23.38 6.60 -18.45
N PRO A 74 -24.28 7.53 -18.83
CA PRO A 74 -23.97 8.95 -18.98
C PRO A 74 -23.50 9.58 -17.67
N LYS A 75 -24.21 9.29 -16.57
CA LYS A 75 -23.92 9.83 -15.25
C LYS A 75 -24.11 8.77 -14.17
N ALA A 76 -23.04 8.48 -13.43
CA ALA A 76 -23.01 7.46 -12.38
C ALA A 76 -23.48 8.03 -11.03
N LEU A 77 -24.71 8.53 -10.98
CA LEU A 77 -25.33 9.11 -9.79
C LEU A 77 -26.64 8.39 -9.51
N LEU A 78 -26.83 7.84 -8.31
CA LEU A 78 -28.11 7.27 -7.93
C LEU A 78 -29.10 8.40 -7.61
N LEU A 79 -30.17 8.53 -8.39
CA LEU A 79 -31.11 9.66 -8.25
C LEU A 79 -31.94 9.60 -6.96
N GLU A 80 -32.31 8.39 -6.57
CA GLU A 80 -33.05 8.10 -5.34
C GLU A 80 -32.56 6.78 -4.75
N LEU A 81 -32.57 6.67 -3.42
CA LEU A 81 -32.40 5.37 -2.76
C LEU A 81 -33.53 4.43 -3.18
N PRO A 82 -33.30 3.10 -3.26
CA PRO A 82 -34.36 2.15 -3.58
C PRO A 82 -35.58 2.33 -2.68
N LYS A 83 -36.78 2.10 -3.22
CA LYS A 83 -38.04 2.37 -2.52
C LYS A 83 -38.06 1.74 -1.11
N GLY A 84 -38.45 2.51 -0.09
CA GLY A 84 -38.50 2.02 1.29
C GLY A 84 -37.16 2.03 2.03
N TYR A 85 -36.05 2.37 1.37
CA TYR A 85 -34.81 2.71 2.05
C TYR A 85 -34.78 4.17 2.51
N GLY A 86 -34.19 4.41 3.68
CA GLY A 86 -34.03 5.74 4.26
C GLY A 86 -32.66 5.91 4.91
N LEU A 87 -32.06 7.09 4.71
CA LEU A 87 -30.79 7.47 5.32
C LEU A 87 -31.06 8.23 6.62
N PHE A 88 -30.47 7.78 7.73
CA PHE A 88 -30.70 8.33 9.05
C PHE A 88 -29.38 8.72 9.71
N GLU A 89 -29.39 9.83 10.44
CA GLU A 89 -28.31 10.29 11.30
C GLU A 89 -28.66 9.95 12.74
N ASN A 90 -27.83 9.14 13.41
CA ASN A 90 -27.90 8.92 14.85
C ASN A 90 -27.07 9.99 15.56
N ASN A 91 -27.77 10.88 16.25
CA ASN A 91 -27.17 11.90 17.09
C ASN A 91 -27.05 11.36 18.52
N LYS A 92 -25.82 11.24 19.00
CA LYS A 92 -25.51 10.80 20.36
C LYS A 92 -24.91 11.94 21.16
N GLU A 93 -25.67 12.43 22.11
CA GLU A 93 -25.26 13.45 23.06
C GLU A 93 -24.80 12.77 24.34
N TYR A 94 -23.56 13.04 24.72
CA TYR A 94 -22.93 12.45 25.88
C TYR A 94 -22.72 13.54 26.93
N VAL A 95 -22.91 13.21 28.21
CA VAL A 95 -22.62 14.14 29.29
C VAL A 95 -21.14 14.54 29.25
N ASN A 96 -20.86 15.84 29.13
CA ASN A 96 -19.51 16.42 29.05
C ASN A 96 -18.63 15.94 27.88
N LYS A 97 -19.21 15.47 26.77
CA LYS A 97 -18.47 15.08 25.57
C LYS A 97 -19.16 15.63 24.31
N PRO A 98 -18.40 15.88 23.22
CA PRO A 98 -18.97 16.38 21.98
C PRO A 98 -19.99 15.39 21.39
N THR A 99 -21.05 15.94 20.80
CA THR A 99 -22.09 15.15 20.11
C THR A 99 -21.49 14.37 18.97
N ARG A 100 -21.69 13.04 18.97
CA ARG A 100 -21.28 12.16 17.88
C ARG A 100 -22.44 11.99 16.90
N LYS A 101 -22.17 12.14 15.60
CA LYS A 101 -23.16 11.99 14.53
C LYS A 101 -22.77 10.84 13.60
N ASP A 102 -23.45 9.71 13.73
CA ASP A 102 -23.22 8.54 12.88
C ASP A 102 -24.32 8.46 11.80
N THR A 103 -24.00 8.06 10.57
CA THR A 103 -25.00 7.98 9.48
C THR A 103 -25.20 6.53 9.06
N TYR A 104 -26.46 6.12 8.92
CA TYR A 104 -26.87 4.74 8.64
C TYR A 104 -27.96 4.69 7.59
N LEU A 105 -27.94 3.68 6.73
CA LEU A 105 -29.01 3.38 5.78
C LEU A 105 -29.83 2.19 6.31
N PHE A 106 -31.15 2.33 6.29
CA PHE A 106 -32.12 1.32 6.74
C PHE A 106 -33.14 1.03 5.63
N GLY A 107 -33.68 -0.19 5.58
CA GLY A 107 -34.77 -0.54 4.66
C GLY A 107 -35.24 -1.99 4.78
N ASN A 108 -34.34 -2.97 4.86
CA ASN A 108 -34.69 -4.40 4.86
C ASN A 108 -34.39 -5.09 6.21
N GLY A 109 -34.63 -4.39 7.32
CA GLY A 109 -34.29 -4.85 8.68
C GLY A 109 -32.80 -4.72 9.04
N SER A 110 -31.95 -4.45 8.05
CA SER A 110 -30.50 -4.30 8.24
C SER A 110 -30.08 -2.85 8.45
N LYS A 111 -28.98 -2.68 9.19
CA LYS A 111 -28.36 -1.37 9.45
C LYS A 111 -27.00 -1.28 8.75
N TYR A 112 -26.99 -0.65 7.59
CA TYR A 112 -25.78 -0.36 6.82
C TYR A 112 -25.14 0.92 7.33
N ARG A 113 -23.86 0.88 7.72
CA ARG A 113 -23.09 1.98 8.32
C ARG A 113 -22.34 2.83 7.30
N SER A 114 -22.30 2.38 6.06
CA SER A 114 -21.67 3.10 4.96
C SER A 114 -22.26 2.70 3.61
N PRO A 115 -22.07 3.49 2.55
CA PRO A 115 -22.43 3.10 1.19
C PRO A 115 -21.80 1.77 0.75
N ALA A 116 -20.54 1.52 1.14
CA ALA A 116 -19.80 0.32 0.76
C ALA A 116 -20.43 -0.96 1.35
N GLU A 117 -21.02 -0.88 2.55
CA GLU A 117 -21.72 -2.02 3.15
C GLU A 117 -23.04 -2.34 2.41
N PHE A 118 -23.64 -1.36 1.73
CA PHE A 118 -24.88 -1.51 0.97
C PHE A 118 -24.66 -1.85 -0.51
N GLU A 119 -23.46 -1.63 -1.03
CA GLU A 119 -23.11 -1.76 -2.44
C GLU A 119 -23.50 -3.13 -3.03
N GLU A 120 -23.07 -4.23 -2.39
CA GLU A 120 -23.40 -5.58 -2.87
C GLU A 120 -24.91 -5.83 -2.90
N HIS A 121 -25.63 -5.29 -1.91
CA HIS A 121 -27.08 -5.41 -1.87
C HIS A 121 -27.74 -4.59 -2.97
N LEU A 122 -27.27 -3.36 -3.23
CA LEU A 122 -27.76 -2.52 -4.32
C LEU A 122 -27.54 -3.18 -5.69
N LEU A 123 -26.38 -3.79 -5.92
CA LEU A 123 -26.10 -4.51 -7.17
C LEU A 123 -27.04 -5.71 -7.34
N TRP A 124 -27.35 -6.42 -6.25
CA TRP A 124 -28.35 -7.49 -6.25
C TRP A 124 -29.77 -6.96 -6.49
N LEU A 125 -30.16 -5.81 -5.91
CA LEU A 125 -31.45 -5.18 -6.19
C LEU A 125 -31.59 -4.77 -7.67
N ALA A 126 -30.50 -4.31 -8.29
CA ALA A 126 -30.47 -3.92 -9.69
C ALA A 126 -30.37 -5.11 -10.67
N SER A 127 -30.08 -6.32 -10.20
CA SER A 127 -29.93 -7.51 -11.05
C SER A 127 -31.23 -8.29 -11.26
N ASP A 128 -31.18 -9.31 -12.11
CA ASP A 128 -32.20 -10.35 -12.29
C ASP A 128 -32.44 -11.24 -11.06
N LYS A 129 -31.53 -11.18 -10.07
CA LYS A 129 -31.54 -11.98 -8.83
C LYS A 129 -31.42 -13.49 -9.04
N GLU A 130 -30.93 -13.93 -10.20
CA GLU A 130 -30.59 -15.34 -10.39
C GLU A 130 -29.51 -15.79 -9.40
N MET A 131 -28.58 -14.88 -9.09
CA MET A 131 -27.56 -15.09 -8.07
C MET A 131 -28.03 -14.61 -6.70
N PRO A 132 -27.73 -15.36 -5.61
CA PRO A 132 -28.03 -14.92 -4.25
C PRO A 132 -27.30 -13.63 -3.91
N CYS A 133 -27.91 -12.81 -3.05
CA CYS A 133 -27.25 -11.62 -2.52
C CYS A 133 -26.02 -12.02 -1.70
N THR A 134 -24.87 -11.43 -2.00
CA THR A 134 -23.61 -11.72 -1.29
C THR A 134 -23.37 -10.80 -0.10
N CYS A 135 -24.23 -9.77 0.08
CA CYS A 135 -24.02 -8.75 1.09
C CYS A 135 -23.96 -9.35 2.49
N LYS A 136 -23.20 -8.70 3.37
CA LYS A 136 -22.96 -9.15 4.76
C LYS A 136 -24.24 -9.42 5.57
N TYR A 137 -25.35 -8.79 5.20
CA TYR A 137 -26.60 -8.81 5.97
C TYR A 137 -27.64 -9.80 5.44
N CYS A 138 -27.50 -10.28 4.21
CA CYS A 138 -28.37 -11.32 3.68
C CYS A 138 -27.92 -12.69 4.19
N PRO A 139 -28.85 -13.58 4.60
CA PRO A 139 -28.50 -14.93 5.01
C PRO A 139 -27.90 -15.70 3.83
N LYS A 140 -26.77 -16.38 4.07
CA LYS A 140 -26.02 -17.12 3.03
C LYS A 140 -26.53 -18.55 2.79
N ASP A 141 -27.55 -18.98 3.53
CA ASP A 141 -27.88 -20.42 3.68
C ASP A 141 -29.22 -20.88 3.07
N SER A 142 -30.00 -20.04 2.39
CA SER A 142 -31.38 -20.41 1.98
C SER A 142 -31.56 -21.04 0.59
N TYR A 143 -30.49 -21.51 -0.08
CA TYR A 143 -30.58 -22.22 -1.37
C TYR A 143 -30.31 -23.74 -1.29
N ARG A 144 -30.41 -24.34 -0.10
CA ARG A 144 -30.63 -25.80 0.03
C ARG A 144 -32.12 -26.06 0.28
N ASN A 145 -32.78 -26.68 -0.69
CA ASN A 145 -34.17 -27.16 -0.62
C ASN A 145 -34.49 -27.88 0.70
N ASN A 146 -35.47 -27.39 1.49
CA ASN A 146 -36.81 -28.01 1.61
C ASN A 146 -37.74 -27.15 2.50
N PRO A 147 -39.07 -27.19 2.29
CA PRO A 147 -40.05 -26.46 3.09
C PRO A 147 -40.49 -27.31 4.28
N GLN A 148 -40.35 -26.78 5.50
CA GLN A 148 -41.14 -27.07 6.71
C GLN A 148 -40.31 -26.69 7.94
N SER A 149 -40.70 -25.64 8.64
CA SER A 149 -41.28 -25.78 9.98
C SER A 149 -41.38 -24.42 10.66
N GLN A 150 -42.50 -24.26 11.32
CA GLN A 150 -42.92 -23.12 12.11
C GLN A 150 -42.19 -23.09 13.47
N ARG A 151 -42.20 -21.88 14.08
CA ARG A 151 -42.09 -21.58 15.53
C ARG A 151 -40.69 -21.80 16.13
N SER A 152 -40.21 -21.03 17.11
CA SER A 152 -40.84 -20.11 18.07
C SER A 152 -39.76 -19.23 18.73
N VAL A 153 -40.23 -18.08 19.22
CA VAL A 153 -39.72 -17.28 20.34
C VAL A 153 -39.14 -18.15 21.46
N ASP A 154 -37.92 -17.89 21.96
CA ASP A 154 -37.74 -17.35 23.32
C ASP A 154 -36.29 -17.01 23.71
N THR A 155 -36.27 -16.10 24.67
CA THR A 155 -35.23 -15.48 25.50
C THR A 155 -34.06 -16.34 26.03
N ARG A 156 -32.87 -15.73 26.17
CA ARG A 156 -32.13 -15.45 27.44
C ARG A 156 -30.62 -15.27 27.24
N SER A 157 -30.12 -14.12 27.68
CA SER A 157 -28.70 -13.87 28.00
C SER A 157 -28.24 -14.69 29.21
N PRO A 158 -26.91 -14.82 29.42
CA PRO A 158 -26.33 -14.19 30.61
C PRO A 158 -24.94 -13.52 30.40
N SER A 159 -24.81 -12.37 31.08
CA SER A 159 -23.64 -11.68 31.67
C SER A 159 -22.54 -12.60 32.23
N LYS A 160 -21.24 -12.28 32.42
CA LYS A 160 -20.36 -11.10 32.70
C LYS A 160 -18.89 -11.68 32.79
N PRO A 161 -17.79 -11.00 33.21
CA PRO A 161 -17.55 -9.60 33.52
C PRO A 161 -16.30 -8.97 32.84
N TYR A 162 -16.26 -7.64 32.91
CA TYR A 162 -15.21 -6.73 32.47
C TYR A 162 -14.26 -6.45 33.65
N GLN A 163 -12.94 -6.54 33.46
CA GLN A 163 -11.95 -5.96 34.37
C GLN A 163 -11.12 -4.90 33.64
N SER A 164 -11.16 -3.71 34.23
CA SER A 164 -10.46 -2.50 33.86
C SER A 164 -9.03 -2.49 34.40
N ILE A 165 -8.05 -2.09 33.58
CA ILE A 165 -6.80 -1.50 34.09
C ILE A 165 -6.46 -0.27 33.23
N GLN A 166 -6.48 0.89 33.89
CA GLN A 166 -5.93 2.15 33.40
C GLN A 166 -4.41 2.06 33.31
N LYS A 167 -3.79 2.73 32.32
CA LYS A 167 -2.43 3.27 32.49
C LYS A 167 -2.23 4.51 31.63
N GLN A 168 -1.73 5.53 32.30
CA GLN A 168 -1.44 6.87 31.81
C GLN A 168 -0.11 6.93 31.06
N ASN A 169 0.02 8.00 30.27
CA ASN A 169 1.17 8.42 29.46
C ASN A 169 2.44 8.69 30.28
N THR A 170 3.63 8.42 29.70
CA THR A 170 4.77 9.37 29.58
C THR A 170 5.91 8.81 28.71
N SER A 171 6.27 9.59 27.68
CA SER A 171 7.60 9.87 27.09
C SER A 171 8.67 8.77 26.85
N SER A 172 9.01 8.65 25.56
CA SER A 172 10.37 8.77 24.96
C SER A 172 11.55 7.97 25.54
N ILE A 173 12.07 6.98 24.80
CA ILE A 173 13.48 6.48 24.80
C ILE A 173 13.64 5.58 23.56
N LYS A 174 14.44 5.97 22.55
CA LYS A 174 15.86 5.62 22.35
C LYS A 174 16.16 4.10 22.29
N ARG A 175 16.59 3.69 21.09
CA ARG A 175 17.80 2.89 20.81
C ARG A 175 17.71 1.38 21.15
N TRP A 176 17.18 0.64 20.18
CA TRP A 176 17.23 -0.82 20.07
C TRP A 176 18.66 -1.30 19.75
N THR A 177 19.51 -1.36 20.78
CA THR A 177 20.75 -2.16 20.76
C THR A 177 21.08 -2.65 22.17
N ALA A 178 20.16 -3.40 22.79
CA ALA A 178 20.44 -4.22 23.98
C ALA A 178 19.24 -5.11 24.33
N ALA A 179 18.96 -6.14 23.53
CA ALA A 179 18.04 -7.21 23.92
C ALA A 179 18.28 -8.52 23.12
N GLN A 180 19.51 -9.05 23.17
CA GLN A 180 19.72 -10.49 22.97
C GLN A 180 19.93 -11.14 24.34
N LYS A 181 18.82 -11.54 24.97
CA LYS A 181 18.66 -12.65 25.93
C LYS A 181 17.36 -12.44 26.70
N GLY A 182 16.30 -13.07 26.21
CA GLY A 182 15.01 -13.15 26.89
C GLY A 182 14.08 -14.02 26.07
N LYS A 183 13.74 -15.20 26.58
CA LYS A 183 12.89 -16.20 25.93
C LYS A 183 11.54 -15.58 25.56
N SER A 184 11.35 -15.22 24.29
CA SER A 184 10.08 -14.75 23.76
C SER A 184 9.14 -15.93 23.52
N LYS A 185 8.10 -16.03 24.35
CA LYS A 185 6.86 -16.74 24.00
C LYS A 185 6.26 -16.02 22.78
N ALA A 186 6.46 -16.60 21.61
CA ALA A 186 5.81 -16.18 20.37
C ALA A 186 4.35 -16.63 20.39
N THR A 187 3.49 -15.83 21.01
CA THR A 187 2.04 -15.93 20.91
C THR A 187 1.59 -15.12 19.70
N SER A 188 0.72 -15.73 18.89
CA SER A 188 0.16 -15.27 17.62
C SER A 188 -0.03 -13.74 17.48
N VAL A 189 0.89 -13.10 16.77
CA VAL A 189 0.68 -11.80 16.12
C VAL A 189 0.14 -12.13 14.74
N ILE A 190 -1.16 -11.97 14.48
CA ILE A 190 -1.78 -11.71 13.16
C ILE A 190 -3.29 -11.60 13.43
N ALA A 191 -3.81 -10.38 13.40
CA ALA A 191 -5.24 -10.13 13.38
C ALA A 191 -5.77 -10.33 11.95
N LYS A 192 -6.87 -11.05 11.80
CA LYS A 192 -7.59 -11.16 10.51
C LYS A 192 -8.38 -9.87 10.28
N ASP A 193 -7.90 -9.02 9.37
CA ASP A 193 -8.67 -7.85 8.89
C ASP A 193 -9.33 -8.20 7.55
N GLU A 194 -10.65 -8.41 7.56
CA GLU A 194 -11.45 -8.72 6.37
C GLU A 194 -11.44 -7.58 5.32
N ASN A 195 -11.06 -6.34 5.69
CA ASN A 195 -10.92 -5.24 4.72
C ASN A 195 -9.61 -5.28 3.92
N LEU A 196 -8.64 -6.09 4.36
CA LEU A 196 -7.33 -6.16 3.71
C LEU A 196 -7.41 -6.86 2.35
N SER A 197 -8.28 -7.86 2.19
CA SER A 197 -8.49 -8.58 0.93
C SER A 197 -9.05 -7.66 -0.16
N LEU A 198 -10.01 -6.79 0.19
CA LEU A 198 -10.60 -5.80 -0.73
C LEU A 198 -9.59 -4.72 -1.16
N ARG A 199 -8.60 -4.39 -0.33
CA ARG A 199 -7.57 -3.39 -0.65
C ARG A 199 -6.48 -3.93 -1.57
N ILE A 200 -6.31 -5.25 -1.61
CA ILE A 200 -5.24 -5.96 -2.29
C ILE A 200 -5.86 -6.83 -3.39
N ASP A 201 -6.44 -6.18 -4.40
CA ASP A 201 -6.74 -6.81 -5.70
C ASP A 201 -5.43 -7.30 -6.34
N ASN A 202 -5.42 -8.47 -6.99
CA ASN A 202 -4.27 -9.05 -7.69
C ASN A 202 -3.58 -8.05 -8.63
N LYS A 203 -4.33 -7.11 -9.25
CA LYS A 203 -3.76 -6.07 -10.14
C LYS A 203 -3.21 -4.84 -9.42
N SER A 204 -3.57 -4.63 -8.16
CA SER A 204 -3.21 -3.45 -7.37
C SER A 204 -1.82 -3.57 -6.75
N ARG A 205 -1.00 -2.53 -6.92
CA ARG A 205 0.30 -2.37 -6.24
C ARG A 205 0.22 -1.32 -5.13
N ARG A 206 -0.96 -1.20 -4.53
CA ARG A 206 -1.21 -0.29 -3.41
C ARG A 206 -0.23 -0.60 -2.29
N GLU A 207 0.26 0.45 -1.66
CA GLU A 207 1.22 0.46 -0.54
C GLU A 207 2.67 0.07 -0.88
N ASP A 208 3.01 -0.15 -2.15
CA ASP A 208 4.42 -0.13 -2.60
C ASP A 208 5.02 1.27 -2.34
N ILE A 209 6.26 1.30 -1.86
CA ILE A 209 7.08 2.51 -1.83
C ILE A 209 7.96 2.51 -3.08
N ILE A 210 7.95 3.63 -3.79
CA ILE A 210 8.65 3.85 -5.05
C ILE A 210 9.39 5.18 -5.01
N TRP A 211 10.20 5.42 -6.03
CA TRP A 211 10.75 6.73 -6.34
C TRP A 211 9.86 7.42 -7.35
N ALA A 212 9.50 8.67 -7.08
CA ALA A 212 8.73 9.50 -7.98
C ALA A 212 9.52 10.76 -8.32
N ASP A 213 9.48 11.16 -9.58
CA ASP A 213 10.28 12.27 -10.09
C ASP A 213 9.80 13.60 -9.52
N ILE A 214 10.73 14.39 -8.97
CA ILE A 214 10.42 15.65 -8.28
C ILE A 214 9.75 16.66 -9.20
N GLN A 215 9.96 16.56 -10.52
CA GLN A 215 9.37 17.49 -11.48
C GLN A 215 7.84 17.40 -11.55
N TYR A 216 7.27 16.27 -11.11
CA TYR A 216 5.82 16.06 -11.07
C TYR A 216 5.25 16.10 -9.65
N ILE A 217 6.12 16.07 -8.62
CA ILE A 217 5.69 16.13 -7.21
C ILE A 217 5.70 17.58 -6.71
N LEU A 218 6.79 18.31 -6.96
CA LEU A 218 6.97 19.68 -6.52
C LEU A 218 6.52 20.64 -7.62
N HIS A 219 5.74 21.66 -7.24
CA HIS A 219 5.44 22.77 -8.15
C HIS A 219 6.69 23.66 -8.34
N SER A 220 6.66 24.56 -9.32
CA SER A 220 7.84 25.38 -9.69
C SER A 220 8.47 26.09 -8.50
N GLY A 221 7.69 26.84 -7.71
CA GLY A 221 8.19 27.54 -6.53
C GLY A 221 8.86 26.63 -5.49
N GLN A 222 8.24 25.49 -5.16
CA GLN A 222 8.85 24.49 -4.27
C GLN A 222 10.16 23.91 -4.82
N ARG A 223 10.24 23.71 -6.13
CA ARG A 223 11.43 23.18 -6.78
C ARG A 223 12.55 24.20 -6.81
N ASP A 224 12.23 25.46 -7.07
CA ASP A 224 13.20 26.56 -7.01
C ASP A 224 13.73 26.72 -5.58
N SER A 225 12.85 26.62 -4.57
CA SER A 225 13.27 26.57 -3.17
C SER A 225 14.20 25.39 -2.89
N LEU A 226 13.84 24.17 -3.29
CA LEU A 226 14.70 23.00 -3.14
C LEU A 226 16.06 23.20 -3.82
N PHE A 227 16.10 23.70 -5.06
CA PHE A 227 17.35 23.90 -5.80
C PHE A 227 18.19 25.06 -5.25
N SER A 228 17.59 25.99 -4.51
CA SER A 228 18.31 27.03 -3.77
C SER A 228 18.97 26.51 -2.48
N GLU A 229 18.55 25.34 -1.99
CA GLU A 229 19.15 24.71 -0.80
C GLU A 229 20.43 23.94 -1.17
N GLU A 230 21.41 23.95 -0.26
CA GLU A 230 22.69 23.28 -0.48
C GLU A 230 22.52 21.77 -0.77
N GLY A 231 22.89 21.37 -1.98
CA GLY A 231 22.75 20.00 -2.46
C GLY A 231 21.35 19.58 -2.90
N GLY A 232 20.35 20.47 -2.84
CA GLY A 232 18.99 20.17 -3.28
C GLY A 232 18.89 19.98 -4.80
N ASP A 233 19.79 20.60 -5.57
CA ASP A 233 19.99 20.38 -7.01
C ASP A 233 20.32 18.91 -7.38
N LEU A 234 20.86 18.14 -6.43
CA LEU A 234 21.21 16.74 -6.62
C LEU A 234 20.01 15.78 -6.45
N ILE A 235 18.92 16.25 -5.86
CA ILE A 235 17.73 15.44 -5.57
C ILE A 235 16.84 15.36 -6.82
N LYS A 236 16.80 14.18 -7.45
CA LYS A 236 15.98 13.93 -8.66
C LYS A 236 14.67 13.20 -8.39
N TYR A 237 14.63 12.42 -7.30
CA TYR A 237 13.48 11.57 -6.97
C TYR A 237 13.13 11.69 -5.49
N TRP A 238 11.83 11.56 -5.22
CA TRP A 238 11.26 11.61 -3.88
C TRP A 238 10.58 10.28 -3.54
N PRO A 239 10.78 9.71 -2.33
CA PRO A 239 10.08 8.50 -1.90
C PRO A 239 8.57 8.71 -1.83
N ALA A 240 7.78 7.82 -2.43
CA ALA A 240 6.32 7.95 -2.44
C ALA A 240 5.62 6.59 -2.32
N ILE A 241 4.45 6.57 -1.69
CA ILE A 241 3.61 5.39 -1.56
C ILE A 241 2.54 5.36 -2.63
N ILE A 242 2.36 4.22 -3.29
CA ILE A 242 1.26 4.01 -4.22
C ILE A 242 -0.05 3.90 -3.44
N ARG A 243 -1.03 4.76 -3.73
CA ARG A 243 -2.39 4.67 -3.19
C ARG A 243 -3.34 3.99 -4.16
N GLU A 244 -3.16 4.25 -5.45
CA GLU A 244 -4.02 3.72 -6.51
C GLU A 244 -3.24 3.56 -7.81
N LYS A 245 -3.63 2.57 -8.62
CA LYS A 245 -3.20 2.39 -10.01
C LYS A 245 -4.44 2.42 -10.90
N SER A 246 -4.43 3.26 -11.92
CA SER A 246 -5.51 3.37 -12.91
C SER A 246 -4.95 3.24 -14.33
N LYS A 247 -5.75 2.71 -15.25
CA LYS A 247 -5.46 2.77 -16.69
C LYS A 247 -6.34 3.88 -17.28
N ALA A 248 -5.76 4.79 -18.05
CA ALA A 248 -6.59 5.65 -18.89
C ALA A 248 -7.01 4.86 -20.14
N MET A 249 -8.31 4.79 -20.39
CA MET A 249 -8.82 4.40 -21.71
C MET A 249 -8.83 5.66 -22.57
N HIS A 250 -7.98 5.73 -23.58
CA HIS A 250 -8.08 6.75 -24.61
C HIS A 250 -8.66 6.12 -25.88
N ASN A 251 -9.92 6.47 -26.20
CA ASN A 251 -10.43 6.47 -27.57
C ASN A 251 -9.88 7.71 -28.30
N PHE A 252 -8.56 7.80 -28.47
CA PHE A 252 -7.96 8.81 -29.35
C PHE A 252 -7.70 8.17 -30.71
N LYS A 253 -8.50 8.55 -31.72
CA LYS A 253 -8.13 8.36 -33.12
C LYS A 253 -6.89 9.23 -33.39
N ASN A 254 -5.76 8.58 -33.60
CA ASN A 254 -4.54 9.27 -34.03
C ASN A 254 -4.72 9.71 -35.50
N PRO A 255 -4.33 10.94 -35.93
CA PRO A 255 -4.44 11.37 -37.34
C PRO A 255 -3.45 10.66 -38.27
N ILE A 256 -2.57 9.82 -37.74
CA ILE A 256 -1.55 9.08 -38.47
C ILE A 256 -1.76 7.62 -38.08
N GLY A 257 -2.23 6.81 -39.04
CA GLY A 257 -2.81 5.47 -38.86
C GLY A 257 -1.91 4.35 -38.32
N ASN A 258 -1.13 4.61 -37.27
CA ASN A 258 -0.44 3.59 -36.50
C ASN A 258 -1.17 3.36 -35.17
N ASN A 259 -1.96 2.28 -35.13
CA ASN A 259 -2.59 1.76 -33.93
C ASN A 259 -1.54 1.18 -32.97
N PHE A 260 -0.95 2.02 -32.12
CA PHE A 260 -0.37 1.53 -30.86
C PHE A 260 -1.41 1.74 -29.75
N ASN A 261 -2.04 0.64 -29.32
CA ASN A 261 -2.87 0.58 -28.11
C ASN A 261 -1.99 0.79 -26.86
N ASN A 262 -1.42 1.97 -26.68
CA ASN A 262 -0.65 2.31 -25.49
C ASN A 262 -1.61 2.80 -24.39
N SER A 263 -2.23 1.86 -23.68
CA SER A 263 -2.97 2.21 -22.46
C SER A 263 -2.00 2.86 -21.48
N SER A 264 -2.09 4.18 -21.30
CA SER A 264 -1.23 4.89 -20.35
C SER A 264 -1.65 4.54 -18.93
N VAL A 265 -0.74 3.94 -18.18
CA VAL A 265 -0.93 3.59 -16.77
C VAL A 265 -0.58 4.80 -15.90
N PHE A 266 -1.48 5.14 -14.99
CA PHE A 266 -1.31 6.22 -14.02
C PHE A 266 -1.31 5.67 -12.59
N TYR A 267 -0.59 6.35 -11.72
CA TYR A 267 -0.50 6.05 -10.30
C TYR A 267 -0.85 7.28 -9.49
N THR A 268 -1.75 7.11 -8.51
CA THR A 268 -1.98 8.10 -7.47
C THR A 268 -1.03 7.78 -6.32
N LEU A 269 -0.16 8.74 -5.98
CA LEU A 269 0.93 8.60 -5.04
C LEU A 269 0.75 9.54 -3.86
N GLN A 270 1.17 9.10 -2.67
CA GLN A 270 1.39 9.97 -1.51
C GLN A 270 2.90 10.12 -1.33
N PRO A 271 3.51 11.26 -1.66
CA PRO A 271 4.93 11.47 -1.37
C PRO A 271 5.14 11.46 0.14
N LEU A 272 6.21 10.81 0.60
CA LEU A 272 6.54 10.76 2.01
C LEU A 272 7.00 12.13 2.50
N MET A 273 6.52 12.54 3.66
CA MET A 273 6.77 13.82 4.32
C MET A 273 6.30 15.06 3.55
N LEU A 274 5.46 14.89 2.51
CA LEU A 274 4.78 15.98 1.82
C LEU A 274 3.27 15.79 1.86
N ALA A 275 2.54 16.90 1.85
CA ALA A 275 1.09 16.89 1.87
C ALA A 275 0.48 16.54 0.50
N GLY A 276 -0.73 15.97 0.55
CA GLY A 276 -1.55 15.70 -0.63
C GLY A 276 -1.07 14.51 -1.45
N THR A 277 -1.86 14.17 -2.47
CA THR A 277 -1.54 13.10 -3.41
C THR A 277 -1.20 13.67 -4.78
N LYS A 278 -0.41 12.94 -5.56
CA LYS A 278 0.00 13.31 -6.91
C LYS A 278 -0.32 12.17 -7.87
N ARG A 279 -0.90 12.49 -9.02
CA ARG A 279 -1.22 11.51 -10.06
C ARG A 279 -0.16 11.58 -11.16
N LEU A 280 0.65 10.52 -11.29
CA LEU A 280 1.80 10.45 -12.19
C LEU A 280 1.62 9.31 -13.20
N GLN A 281 2.25 9.43 -14.37
CA GLN A 281 2.37 8.33 -15.33
C GLN A 281 3.45 7.33 -14.91
N GLN A 282 3.38 6.10 -15.44
CA GLN A 282 4.35 5.02 -15.16
C GLN A 282 5.81 5.40 -15.45
N ASN A 283 6.08 6.30 -16.40
CA ASN A 283 7.43 6.77 -16.76
C ASN A 283 8.00 7.80 -15.78
N ALA A 284 7.16 8.43 -14.95
CA ALA A 284 7.56 9.40 -13.93
C ALA A 284 7.85 8.75 -12.57
N ILE A 285 7.84 7.42 -12.52
CA ILE A 285 8.10 6.63 -11.32
C ILE A 285 9.09 5.51 -11.63
N ILE A 286 9.89 5.12 -10.64
CA ILE A 286 10.79 3.96 -10.74
C ILE A 286 10.71 3.12 -9.45
N PRO A 287 10.89 1.79 -9.55
CA PRO A 287 10.91 0.91 -8.37
C PRO A 287 11.97 1.34 -7.36
N TRP A 288 11.70 1.12 -6.07
CA TRP A 288 12.61 1.48 -4.98
C TRP A 288 14.05 0.99 -5.20
N LEU A 289 14.20 -0.29 -5.58
CA LEU A 289 15.51 -0.92 -5.79
C LEU A 289 16.20 -0.52 -7.09
N ALA A 290 15.51 0.19 -7.99
CA ALA A 290 16.07 0.62 -9.29
C ALA A 290 16.93 1.88 -9.18
N TYR A 291 16.93 2.57 -8.03
CA TYR A 291 17.69 3.80 -7.81
C TYR A 291 18.47 3.73 -6.49
N SER A 292 19.72 4.19 -6.51
CA SER A 292 20.59 4.26 -5.32
C SER A 292 20.78 5.72 -4.94
N THR A 293 20.56 6.05 -3.67
CA THR A 293 20.83 7.39 -3.14
C THR A 293 22.20 7.54 -2.50
N LYS A 294 23.04 6.50 -2.48
CA LYS A 294 24.34 6.53 -1.77
C LYS A 294 25.22 7.70 -2.22
N ASP A 295 25.39 7.84 -3.53
CA ASP A 295 26.25 8.87 -4.11
C ASP A 295 25.65 10.28 -3.92
N VAL A 296 24.32 10.40 -4.00
CA VAL A 296 23.60 11.65 -3.75
C VAL A 296 23.77 12.10 -2.30
N ILE A 297 23.57 11.19 -1.34
CA ILE A 297 23.74 11.48 0.09
C ILE A 297 25.18 11.91 0.36
N GLN A 298 26.16 11.15 -0.13
CA GLN A 298 27.58 11.46 0.06
C GLN A 298 27.93 12.83 -0.54
N ALA A 299 27.41 13.16 -1.72
CA ALA A 299 27.64 14.44 -2.37
C ALA A 299 27.01 15.62 -1.59
N ILE A 300 25.78 15.46 -1.08
CA ILE A 300 25.12 16.46 -0.23
C ILE A 300 25.90 16.64 1.08
N GLU A 301 26.27 15.55 1.75
CA GLU A 301 27.06 15.61 2.99
C GLU A 301 28.44 16.24 2.77
N SER A 302 29.09 15.94 1.64
CA SER A 302 30.38 16.55 1.29
C SER A 302 30.26 18.04 0.99
N LYS A 303 29.16 18.50 0.39
CA LYS A 303 28.87 19.92 0.20
C LYS A 303 28.69 20.63 1.55
N LEU A 304 27.93 20.02 2.47
CA LEU A 304 27.69 20.56 3.82
C LEU A 304 28.95 20.62 4.71
N MET A 305 29.92 19.73 4.50
CA MET A 305 31.16 19.67 5.29
C MET A 305 32.26 20.64 4.79
N LYS A 306 32.11 21.23 3.60
CA LYS A 306 33.09 22.19 3.05
C LYS A 306 32.94 23.62 3.61
N GLU A 307 31.89 23.88 4.39
CA GLU A 307 31.69 25.15 5.08
C GLU A 307 32.25 25.07 6.50
N ASP A 308 33.52 25.44 6.65
CA ASP A 308 34.23 25.54 7.92
C ASP A 308 33.55 26.55 8.87
N ASN A 309 32.89 26.02 9.90
CA ASN A 309 32.91 26.58 11.25
C ASN A 309 32.59 25.46 12.25
N GLU A 310 33.62 24.70 12.62
CA GLU A 310 33.61 23.59 13.60
C GLU A 310 32.96 23.92 14.96
N HIS A 311 32.65 25.18 15.25
CA HIS A 311 32.03 25.60 16.51
C HIS A 311 30.52 25.92 16.47
N LEU A 312 29.85 25.84 15.31
CA LEU A 312 28.38 26.03 15.20
C LEU A 312 27.63 24.82 14.60
N LEU A 313 28.31 23.68 14.45
CA LEU A 313 27.88 22.47 13.74
C LEU A 313 26.82 21.61 14.46
N LYS A 314 25.95 22.24 15.26
CA LYS A 314 24.71 21.61 15.76
C LYS A 314 23.44 22.25 15.20
N SER A 315 23.53 23.32 14.40
CA SER A 315 22.33 23.94 13.82
C SER A 315 22.51 24.69 12.50
N SER A 316 23.59 24.47 11.72
CA SER A 316 23.60 24.92 10.32
C SER A 316 22.54 24.09 9.59
N THR A 317 21.39 24.70 9.44
CA THR A 317 20.10 24.02 9.30
C THR A 317 20.02 23.63 7.85
N ARG A 318 20.16 22.32 7.56
CA ARG A 318 19.76 21.76 6.26
C ARG A 318 18.48 22.46 5.85
N GLY A 319 18.46 22.96 4.61
CA GLY A 319 17.26 23.58 4.06
C GLY A 319 16.04 22.68 4.28
N GLU A 320 14.88 23.31 4.41
CA GLU A 320 13.67 22.62 4.84
C GLU A 320 13.31 21.46 3.92
N PHE A 321 13.47 21.61 2.60
CA PHE A 321 13.18 20.54 1.64
C PHE A 321 14.20 19.42 1.68
N VAL A 322 15.49 19.72 1.73
CA VAL A 322 16.58 18.72 1.85
C VAL A 322 16.40 17.92 3.14
N ASN A 323 16.11 18.58 4.26
CA ASN A 323 15.85 17.92 5.54
C ASN A 323 14.61 17.02 5.47
N THR A 324 13.54 17.50 4.83
CA THR A 324 12.30 16.72 4.64
C THR A 324 12.53 15.50 3.75
N TRP A 325 13.35 15.63 2.71
CA TRP A 325 13.76 14.52 1.86
C TRP A 325 14.57 13.47 2.63
N PHE A 326 15.50 13.89 3.50
CA PHE A 326 16.22 12.96 4.37
C PHE A 326 15.30 12.19 5.32
N LYS A 327 14.30 12.86 5.93
CA LYS A 327 13.29 12.20 6.78
C LYS A 327 12.45 11.19 6.00
N ALA A 328 12.01 11.55 4.80
CA ALA A 328 11.29 10.66 3.90
C ALA A 328 12.13 9.43 3.54
N LEU A 329 13.43 9.62 3.29
CA LEU A 329 14.36 8.55 2.99
C LEU A 329 14.60 7.62 4.20
N GLU A 330 14.78 8.19 5.40
CA GLU A 330 14.98 7.42 6.63
C GLU A 330 13.77 6.50 6.91
N GLN A 331 12.56 7.05 6.79
CA GLN A 331 11.33 6.27 6.95
C GLN A 331 11.22 5.15 5.90
N ALA A 332 11.48 5.43 4.62
CA ALA A 332 11.44 4.41 3.59
C ALA A 332 12.50 3.32 3.82
N LYS A 333 13.70 3.69 4.33
CA LYS A 333 14.75 2.74 4.72
C LYS A 333 14.34 1.89 5.92
N GLU A 334 13.70 2.47 6.94
CA GLU A 334 13.17 1.72 8.07
C GLU A 334 12.18 0.65 7.59
N ILE A 335 11.22 1.04 6.75
CA ILE A 335 10.23 0.12 6.17
C ILE A 335 10.92 -0.96 5.32
N SER A 336 12.00 -0.61 4.60
CA SER A 336 12.74 -1.56 3.74
C SER A 336 13.35 -2.76 4.51
N LEU A 337 13.53 -2.64 5.82
CA LEU A 337 14.05 -3.70 6.70
C LEU A 337 12.97 -4.68 7.16
N THR A 338 11.70 -4.36 6.94
CA THR A 338 10.56 -5.12 7.47
C THR A 338 9.98 -6.11 6.48
N TYR A 339 9.28 -7.15 6.97
CA TYR A 339 8.38 -7.96 6.16
C TYR A 339 7.06 -8.23 6.89
N THR A 340 5.98 -8.38 6.12
CA THR A 340 4.61 -8.53 6.64
C THR A 340 3.81 -9.47 5.74
N PRO A 341 3.65 -10.75 6.14
CA PRO A 341 2.72 -11.67 5.47
C PRO A 341 1.28 -11.18 5.68
N ILE A 342 0.46 -11.30 4.65
CA ILE A 342 -0.93 -10.81 4.67
C ILE A 342 -1.85 -11.75 3.90
N LEU A 343 -3.16 -11.68 4.18
CA LEU A 343 -4.18 -12.51 3.55
C LEU A 343 -3.95 -14.01 3.77
N GLU A 344 -3.93 -14.40 5.05
CA GLU A 344 -3.82 -15.80 5.43
C GLU A 344 -5.01 -16.61 4.93
N TYR A 345 -4.77 -17.78 4.33
CA TYR A 345 -5.81 -18.69 3.86
C TYR A 345 -5.49 -20.15 4.21
N LYS A 346 -6.54 -20.98 4.25
CA LYS A 346 -6.40 -22.42 4.47
C LYS A 346 -6.04 -23.08 3.14
N TYR A 347 -4.81 -23.57 3.06
CA TYR A 347 -4.35 -24.35 1.92
C TYR A 347 -4.92 -25.78 1.97
N LYS A 348 -5.25 -26.32 0.80
CA LYS A 348 -5.67 -27.71 0.60
C LYS A 348 -5.02 -28.22 -0.67
N LEU A 349 -4.46 -29.43 -0.62
CA LEU A 349 -4.01 -30.12 -1.81
C LEU A 349 -5.20 -30.53 -2.66
N PRO A 350 -5.09 -30.41 -3.98
CA PRO A 350 -6.10 -30.95 -4.88
C PRO A 350 -6.28 -32.45 -4.70
N ASN A 351 -7.54 -32.89 -4.76
CA ASN A 351 -7.87 -34.30 -4.63
C ASN A 351 -7.15 -35.14 -5.70
N GLY A 352 -6.57 -36.27 -5.28
CA GLY A 352 -5.86 -37.17 -6.20
C GLY A 352 -4.46 -36.71 -6.60
N TYR A 353 -4.01 -35.53 -6.18
CA TYR A 353 -2.69 -35.01 -6.53
C TYR A 353 -1.53 -35.92 -6.05
N LEU A 354 -1.67 -36.48 -4.84
CA LEU A 354 -0.67 -37.37 -4.25
C LEU A 354 -0.49 -38.69 -5.03
N LYS A 355 -1.42 -39.06 -5.93
CA LYS A 355 -1.34 -40.31 -6.70
C LYS A 355 -0.18 -40.34 -7.70
N TYR A 356 0.33 -39.17 -8.09
CA TYR A 356 1.36 -39.02 -9.12
C TYR A 356 2.76 -38.83 -8.54
N ILE A 357 2.91 -38.95 -7.21
CA ILE A 357 4.15 -38.70 -6.50
C ILE A 357 4.68 -40.04 -6.00
N GLU A 358 5.84 -40.44 -6.50
CA GLU A 358 6.45 -41.73 -6.15
C GLU A 358 7.18 -41.67 -4.80
N GLN A 359 7.71 -40.51 -4.42
CA GLN A 359 8.54 -40.36 -3.23
C GLN A 359 7.72 -40.18 -1.96
N ALA A 360 7.78 -41.14 -1.04
CA ALA A 360 7.03 -41.10 0.23
C ALA A 360 7.34 -39.87 1.10
N ASN A 361 8.58 -39.37 1.07
CA ASN A 361 8.98 -38.17 1.81
C ASN A 361 8.30 -36.90 1.27
N GLU A 362 8.11 -36.84 -0.05
CA GLU A 362 7.46 -35.73 -0.75
C GLU A 362 5.95 -35.72 -0.47
N ILE A 363 5.30 -36.89 -0.47
CA ILE A 363 3.91 -37.05 -0.03
C ILE A 363 3.74 -36.51 1.40
N ARG A 364 4.62 -36.93 2.33
CA ARG A 364 4.56 -36.47 3.73
C ARG A 364 4.73 -34.96 3.84
N LEU A 365 5.68 -34.38 3.10
CA LEU A 365 5.92 -32.95 3.11
C LEU A 365 4.69 -32.17 2.63
N LEU A 366 4.10 -32.58 1.52
CA LEU A 366 2.90 -31.94 0.98
C LEU A 366 1.74 -32.03 1.96
N GLN A 367 1.46 -33.22 2.50
CA GLN A 367 0.42 -33.38 3.52
C GLN A 367 0.66 -32.48 4.74
N GLN A 368 1.92 -32.29 5.15
CA GLN A 368 2.27 -31.34 6.21
C GLN A 368 2.01 -29.89 5.81
N MET A 369 2.18 -29.51 4.53
CA MET A 369 1.89 -28.15 4.06
C MET A 369 0.44 -27.75 4.29
N GLU A 370 -0.55 -28.66 4.24
CA GLU A 370 -1.95 -28.32 4.58
C GLU A 370 -2.13 -27.79 6.02
N SER A 371 -1.20 -28.14 6.91
CA SER A 371 -1.20 -27.65 8.30
C SER A 371 -0.52 -26.29 8.46
N TYR A 372 0.21 -25.80 7.44
CA TYR A 372 0.97 -24.57 7.52
C TYR A 372 0.12 -23.34 7.19
N PRO A 373 0.34 -22.19 7.85
CA PRO A 373 -0.26 -20.93 7.44
C PRO A 373 0.22 -20.53 6.04
N HIS A 374 -0.72 -20.30 5.12
CA HIS A 374 -0.44 -19.83 3.77
C HIS A 374 -0.96 -18.41 3.58
N TYR A 375 -0.33 -17.63 2.70
CA TYR A 375 -0.60 -16.21 2.51
C TYR A 375 -0.75 -15.89 1.02
N LYS A 376 -1.74 -15.07 0.64
CA LYS A 376 -1.87 -14.60 -0.75
C LYS A 376 -0.83 -13.56 -1.13
N ALA A 377 -0.28 -12.86 -0.14
CA ALA A 377 0.71 -11.82 -0.37
C ALA A 377 1.64 -11.61 0.83
N ILE A 378 2.75 -10.92 0.59
CA ILE A 378 3.70 -10.50 1.59
C ILE A 378 4.31 -9.16 1.19
N PHE A 379 4.34 -8.19 2.10
CA PHE A 379 5.24 -7.06 1.95
C PHE A 379 6.65 -7.50 2.31
N ILE A 380 7.61 -7.27 1.43
CA ILE A 380 9.04 -7.34 1.72
C ILE A 380 9.65 -5.97 1.48
N GLY A 381 10.08 -5.35 2.56
CA GLY A 381 10.61 -4.00 2.55
C GLY A 381 9.62 -3.03 1.94
N THR A 382 9.97 -2.44 0.80
CA THR A 382 9.14 -1.47 0.07
C THR A 382 8.20 -2.07 -0.97
N GLU A 383 8.20 -3.39 -1.16
CA GLU A 383 7.49 -4.06 -2.25
C GLU A 383 6.46 -5.08 -1.74
N LEU A 384 5.27 -5.09 -2.32
CA LEU A 384 4.24 -6.11 -2.14
C LEU A 384 4.42 -7.28 -3.13
N LEU A 385 4.78 -8.46 -2.66
CA LEU A 385 4.77 -9.67 -3.47
C LEU A 385 3.47 -10.44 -3.29
N LYS A 386 3.05 -11.12 -4.36
CA LYS A 386 1.86 -11.98 -4.38
C LYS A 386 2.18 -13.31 -5.02
N GLU A 387 1.27 -14.26 -4.89
CA GLU A 387 1.18 -15.36 -5.84
C GLU A 387 1.14 -14.82 -7.28
N ASP A 388 1.71 -15.57 -8.21
CA ASP A 388 1.97 -15.26 -9.61
C ASP A 388 2.96 -14.13 -9.92
N ASP A 389 3.54 -13.49 -8.91
CA ASP A 389 4.58 -12.49 -9.13
C ASP A 389 5.91 -13.12 -9.54
N TYR A 390 6.60 -12.43 -10.46
CA TYR A 390 7.99 -12.71 -10.77
C TYR A 390 8.91 -11.93 -9.84
N ILE A 391 9.88 -12.61 -9.27
CA ILE A 391 10.91 -12.06 -8.39
C ILE A 391 12.31 -12.37 -8.90
N ARG A 392 13.26 -11.56 -8.44
CA ARG A 392 14.69 -11.78 -8.61
C ARG A 392 15.22 -12.54 -7.38
N LEU A 393 16.18 -13.42 -7.62
CA LEU A 393 16.87 -14.13 -6.55
C LEU A 393 18.13 -13.39 -6.12
N THR A 394 18.52 -13.55 -4.85
CA THR A 394 19.80 -13.04 -4.34
C THR A 394 20.96 -13.89 -4.87
N ARG A 395 22.08 -13.24 -5.20
CA ARG A 395 23.32 -13.96 -5.54
C ARG A 395 23.94 -14.52 -4.29
N SER A 396 24.32 -15.80 -4.32
CA SER A 396 25.18 -16.34 -3.29
C SER A 396 26.59 -15.76 -3.47
N SER A 397 27.34 -15.60 -2.37
CA SER A 397 28.73 -15.11 -2.42
C SER A 397 29.70 -16.03 -3.18
N ARG A 398 29.23 -17.22 -3.58
CA ARG A 398 30.00 -18.23 -4.31
C ARG A 398 29.73 -18.22 -5.81
N ASP A 399 28.71 -17.49 -6.27
CA ASP A 399 28.39 -17.36 -7.69
C ASP A 399 29.29 -16.30 -8.32
N SER A 400 30.43 -16.74 -8.85
CA SER A 400 31.39 -15.89 -9.58
C SER A 400 31.00 -15.66 -11.05
N SER A 401 29.92 -16.26 -11.53
CA SER A 401 29.50 -16.12 -12.92
C SER A 401 28.91 -14.74 -13.20
N THR A 402 29.22 -14.21 -14.39
CA THR A 402 28.60 -12.99 -14.91
C THR A 402 27.14 -13.22 -15.34
N GLU A 403 26.67 -14.47 -15.30
CA GLU A 403 25.33 -14.86 -15.71
C GLU A 403 24.26 -14.24 -14.81
N ARG A 404 23.16 -13.85 -15.45
CA ARG A 404 22.00 -13.31 -14.75
C ARG A 404 21.26 -14.48 -14.11
N LEU A 405 21.02 -14.38 -12.80
CA LEU A 405 20.20 -15.36 -12.11
C LEU A 405 18.81 -15.48 -12.77
N PRO A 406 18.22 -16.68 -12.77
CA PRO A 406 16.85 -16.88 -13.23
C PRO A 406 15.87 -16.01 -12.45
N ILE A 407 14.72 -15.76 -13.06
CA ILE A 407 13.57 -15.17 -12.35
C ILE A 407 12.72 -16.30 -11.78
N PHE A 408 12.10 -16.07 -10.63
CA PHE A 408 11.25 -17.03 -9.96
C PHE A 408 9.82 -16.51 -9.95
N LYS A 409 8.85 -17.28 -10.45
CA LYS A 409 7.41 -17.00 -10.34
C LYS A 409 6.89 -17.66 -9.07
N ILE A 410 6.28 -16.89 -8.19
CA ILE A 410 5.73 -17.39 -6.93
C ILE A 410 4.43 -18.13 -7.21
N ASN A 411 4.31 -19.37 -6.77
CA ASN A 411 3.04 -20.11 -6.79
C ASN A 411 2.38 -20.09 -5.42
N THR A 412 3.16 -20.30 -4.34
CA THR A 412 2.64 -20.27 -2.96
C THR A 412 3.59 -19.54 -2.02
N ILE A 413 3.03 -18.93 -0.96
CA ILE A 413 3.77 -18.29 0.13
C ILE A 413 3.27 -18.89 1.44
N PHE A 414 4.17 -19.43 2.27
CA PHE A 414 3.77 -20.11 3.50
C PHE A 414 4.79 -19.96 4.63
N LEU A 415 4.31 -20.13 5.87
CA LEU A 415 5.14 -20.17 7.07
C LEU A 415 5.36 -21.64 7.46
N ASN A 416 6.59 -22.12 7.31
CA ASN A 416 6.89 -23.53 7.59
C ASN A 416 6.92 -23.84 9.10
N SER A 417 7.14 -25.12 9.43
CA SER A 417 7.25 -25.61 10.81
C SER A 417 8.36 -24.94 11.64
N GLN A 418 9.38 -24.38 10.99
CA GLN A 418 10.46 -23.63 11.63
C GLN A 418 10.14 -22.14 11.82
N LYS A 419 8.89 -21.72 11.54
CA LYS A 419 8.44 -20.32 11.56
C LYS A 419 9.24 -19.43 10.61
N LYS A 420 9.64 -19.97 9.46
CA LYS A 420 10.28 -19.23 8.38
C LYS A 420 9.34 -19.10 7.19
N ILE A 421 9.31 -17.91 6.59
CA ILE A 421 8.60 -17.69 5.34
C ILE A 421 9.37 -18.36 4.21
N GLN A 422 8.64 -19.18 3.44
CA GLN A 422 9.12 -19.84 2.23
C GLN A 422 8.15 -19.57 1.09
N MET A 423 8.66 -19.71 -0.13
CA MET A 423 7.88 -19.59 -1.36
C MET A 423 8.13 -20.81 -2.23
N SER A 424 7.07 -21.44 -2.75
CA SER A 424 7.19 -22.44 -3.83
C SER A 424 6.88 -21.81 -5.17
N GLY A 425 7.47 -22.32 -6.25
CA GLY A 425 7.24 -21.78 -7.58
C GLY A 425 8.20 -22.21 -8.67
N ASP A 426 8.21 -21.42 -9.73
CA ASP A 426 8.80 -21.79 -11.02
C ASP A 426 9.95 -20.89 -11.42
N LEU A 427 11.07 -21.49 -11.84
CA LEU A 427 12.22 -20.79 -12.38
C LEU A 427 12.07 -20.58 -13.90
N PHE A 428 12.46 -19.41 -14.35
CA PHE A 428 12.51 -19.05 -15.77
C PHE A 428 13.86 -18.39 -16.09
N PRO A 429 14.40 -18.58 -17.30
CA PRO A 429 15.62 -17.90 -17.72
C PRO A 429 15.37 -16.40 -17.75
N ARG A 430 16.35 -15.63 -17.25
CA ARG A 430 16.31 -14.17 -17.36
C ARG A 430 16.80 -13.80 -18.76
N ALA A 431 15.87 -13.55 -19.68
CA ALA A 431 16.21 -13.21 -21.05
C ALA A 431 17.21 -12.03 -21.12
N PRO A 432 18.20 -12.07 -22.04
CA PRO A 432 18.99 -10.88 -22.33
C PRO A 432 18.05 -9.76 -22.80
N PRO A 433 18.40 -8.48 -22.54
CA PRO A 433 17.66 -7.39 -23.17
C PRO A 433 17.90 -7.54 -24.67
N SER A 434 16.84 -7.83 -25.42
CA SER A 434 16.92 -8.13 -26.85
C SER A 434 17.75 -7.05 -27.56
N SER A 435 18.83 -7.47 -28.22
CA SER A 435 19.33 -6.76 -29.39
C SER A 435 18.15 -6.53 -30.33
N LYS A 436 18.12 -5.33 -30.90
CA LYS A 436 17.12 -4.81 -31.82
C LYS A 436 16.55 -5.89 -32.77
N ASN A 437 15.23 -5.78 -32.99
CA ASN A 437 14.44 -6.52 -33.97
C ASN A 437 14.11 -7.96 -33.56
N ASP A 438 12.97 -8.14 -32.89
CA ASP A 438 11.88 -8.94 -33.44
C ASP A 438 10.67 -8.80 -32.52
N GLY A 439 9.49 -8.61 -33.11
CA GLY A 439 8.20 -8.50 -32.41
C GLY A 439 7.74 -9.81 -31.77
N GLU A 440 8.62 -10.79 -31.58
CA GLU A 440 8.28 -12.05 -30.94
C GLU A 440 8.26 -11.88 -29.42
N CYS A 441 7.09 -12.17 -28.85
CA CYS A 441 6.93 -12.33 -27.42
C CYS A 441 7.81 -13.51 -26.98
N PHE A 442 8.98 -13.24 -26.38
CA PHE A 442 9.81 -14.29 -25.78
C PHE A 442 8.96 -15.07 -24.76
N MET A 443 8.48 -16.23 -25.16
CA MET A 443 7.82 -17.19 -24.28
C MET A 443 8.84 -17.61 -23.22
N LEU A 444 8.61 -17.20 -21.97
CA LEU A 444 9.48 -17.60 -20.85
C LEU A 444 9.39 -19.12 -20.70
N LYS A 445 10.42 -19.85 -21.12
CA LYS A 445 10.47 -21.31 -20.97
C LYS A 445 10.79 -21.67 -19.52
N LYS A 446 9.88 -22.39 -18.86
CA LYS A 446 10.08 -22.92 -17.51
C LYS A 446 11.34 -23.80 -17.45
N LEU A 447 12.18 -23.58 -16.45
CA LEU A 447 13.43 -24.33 -16.21
C LEU A 447 13.21 -25.56 -15.33
N ASN A 448 12.12 -25.61 -14.58
CA ASN A 448 11.80 -26.75 -13.73
C ASN A 448 11.52 -28.00 -14.57
N LYS A 449 11.73 -29.16 -13.95
CA LYS A 449 11.20 -30.42 -14.49
C LYS A 449 9.67 -30.41 -14.46
N ASP A 450 9.05 -31.15 -15.37
CA ASP A 450 7.60 -31.29 -15.42
C ASP A 450 7.04 -31.79 -14.09
N LYS A 451 5.96 -31.15 -13.63
CA LYS A 451 5.34 -31.39 -12.32
C LYS A 451 6.25 -31.09 -11.14
N PHE A 452 7.28 -30.26 -11.26
CA PHE A 452 8.11 -29.81 -10.14
C PHE A 452 8.17 -28.29 -9.98
N GLU A 453 8.32 -27.88 -8.72
CA GLU A 453 8.46 -26.55 -8.16
C GLU A 453 9.72 -26.48 -7.27
N TYR A 454 10.34 -25.31 -7.24
CA TYR A 454 11.42 -25.00 -6.32
C TYR A 454 10.85 -24.29 -5.09
N THR A 455 11.40 -24.61 -3.93
CA THR A 455 11.12 -23.89 -2.68
C THR A 455 12.32 -23.04 -2.32
N ILE A 456 12.09 -21.76 -2.04
CA ILE A 456 13.12 -20.80 -1.64
C ILE A 456 12.77 -20.17 -0.29
N ASP A 457 13.81 -19.82 0.47
CA ASP A 457 13.66 -19.05 1.70
C ASP A 457 13.53 -17.54 1.40
N LEU A 458 12.92 -16.78 2.32
CA LEU A 458 12.80 -15.31 2.17
C LEU A 458 14.15 -14.61 1.93
N SER A 459 15.26 -15.13 2.50
CA SER A 459 16.61 -14.60 2.30
C SER A 459 17.15 -14.76 0.88
N GLU A 460 16.56 -15.65 0.10
CA GLU A 460 16.89 -15.86 -1.31
C GLU A 460 16.15 -14.90 -2.24
N VAL A 461 15.22 -14.10 -1.72
CA VAL A 461 14.44 -13.12 -2.48
C VAL A 461 15.16 -11.77 -2.52
N ALA A 462 15.59 -11.34 -3.71
CA ALA A 462 16.22 -10.03 -3.91
C ALA A 462 15.20 -8.88 -4.06
N GLY A 463 13.95 -9.20 -4.34
CA GLY A 463 12.87 -8.26 -4.63
C GLY A 463 12.19 -8.57 -5.95
N ARG A 464 11.19 -7.78 -6.34
CA ARG A 464 10.39 -8.01 -7.53
C ARG A 464 11.20 -7.88 -8.81
N TYR A 465 10.80 -8.63 -9.83
CA TYR A 465 11.29 -8.46 -11.20
C TYR A 465 10.38 -7.46 -11.94
N TYR A 466 11.01 -6.46 -12.57
CA TYR A 466 10.30 -5.44 -13.35
C TYR A 466 10.77 -5.52 -14.80
N LYS A 467 9.84 -5.75 -15.73
CA LYS A 467 10.12 -5.77 -17.18
C LYS A 467 10.75 -4.47 -17.67
N LEU A 468 10.33 -3.32 -17.13
CA LEU A 468 10.87 -1.99 -17.46
C LEU A 468 12.21 -1.68 -16.76
N HIS A 469 12.58 -2.44 -15.72
CA HIS A 469 13.86 -2.28 -15.00
C HIS A 469 14.57 -3.63 -14.86
N PRO A 470 14.88 -4.30 -15.98
CA PRO A 470 15.38 -5.67 -15.97
C PRO A 470 16.82 -5.77 -15.47
N ASN A 471 17.53 -4.65 -15.29
CA ASN A 471 18.91 -4.57 -14.83
C ASN A 471 19.03 -4.24 -13.32
N THR A 472 17.92 -4.27 -12.58
CA THR A 472 17.94 -4.01 -11.13
C THR A 472 18.78 -5.07 -10.41
N ASN A 473 19.82 -4.62 -9.71
CA ASN A 473 20.81 -5.47 -9.04
C ASN A 473 20.85 -5.27 -7.51
N GLN A 474 20.08 -4.32 -6.97
CA GLN A 474 19.96 -4.16 -5.52
C GLN A 474 19.07 -5.26 -4.94
N ASN A 475 19.33 -5.60 -3.67
CA ASN A 475 18.59 -6.61 -2.93
C ASN A 475 17.79 -5.96 -1.81
N MET A 476 16.57 -6.41 -1.59
CA MET A 476 15.81 -6.08 -0.38
C MET A 476 16.46 -6.78 0.83
N SER A 477 16.76 -6.04 1.89
CA SER A 477 17.38 -6.58 3.12
C SER A 477 16.35 -6.67 4.25
N CYS A 478 15.26 -7.38 4.01
CA CYS A 478 14.17 -7.53 4.97
C CYS A 478 14.48 -8.64 5.99
N THR A 479 14.56 -8.28 7.28
CA THR A 479 14.85 -9.22 8.37
C THR A 479 13.88 -9.12 9.54
N ILE A 480 13.09 -8.03 9.61
CA ILE A 480 12.26 -7.71 10.77
C ILE A 480 10.79 -8.04 10.46
N PRO A 481 10.19 -9.06 11.09
CA PRO A 481 8.75 -9.29 10.97
C PRO A 481 7.98 -8.16 11.67
N VAL A 482 6.99 -7.58 11.00
CA VAL A 482 6.07 -6.60 11.59
C VAL A 482 4.64 -6.91 11.18
N SER A 483 3.67 -6.58 12.04
CA SER A 483 2.25 -6.69 11.68
C SER A 483 1.88 -5.64 10.63
N TYR A 484 0.76 -5.86 9.92
CA TYR A 484 0.27 -4.86 8.96
C TYR A 484 -0.06 -3.52 9.63
N THR A 485 -0.65 -3.56 10.82
CA THR A 485 -0.98 -2.36 11.61
C THR A 485 0.27 -1.58 12.00
N ASP A 486 1.33 -2.27 12.42
CA ASP A 486 2.59 -1.62 12.80
C ASP A 486 3.28 -1.02 11.57
N ARG A 487 3.31 -1.76 10.47
CA ARG A 487 3.82 -1.27 9.18
C ARG A 487 3.09 0.00 8.73
N MET A 488 1.76 0.01 8.80
CA MET A 488 0.96 1.18 8.46
C MET A 488 1.16 2.33 9.45
N SER A 489 1.47 2.04 10.71
CA SER A 489 1.79 3.06 11.72
C SER A 489 3.09 3.79 11.35
N ILE A 490 4.15 3.04 11.00
CA ILE A 490 5.42 3.60 10.50
C ILE A 490 5.17 4.51 9.28
N ILE A 491 4.30 4.08 8.36
CA ILE A 491 3.90 4.86 7.18
C ILE A 491 3.07 6.10 7.56
N SER A 492 2.22 6.03 8.57
CA SER A 492 1.22 7.08 8.87
C SER A 492 1.77 8.26 9.66
N GLU A 493 2.90 8.10 10.38
CA GLU A 493 3.59 9.18 11.11
C GLU A 493 3.89 10.40 10.22
N THR A 494 4.01 10.15 8.92
CA THR A 494 4.12 11.11 7.82
C THR A 494 3.07 12.23 7.81
N THR A 495 1.87 11.99 8.33
CA THR A 495 0.73 12.91 8.16
C THR A 495 0.66 14.02 9.23
N LYS A 496 1.54 13.99 10.23
CA LYS A 496 1.47 14.89 11.40
C LYS A 496 2.45 16.06 11.37
N LEU A 497 3.40 16.07 10.44
CA LEU A 497 4.41 17.12 10.31
C LEU A 497 4.04 18.06 9.16
N TYR A 498 3.02 18.89 9.37
CA TYR A 498 2.70 19.99 8.46
C TYR A 498 3.76 21.08 8.59
N ILE A 499 4.51 21.32 7.51
CA ILE A 499 5.21 22.58 7.29
C ILE A 499 4.11 23.61 6.99
N HIS A 500 4.06 24.68 7.79
CA HIS A 500 3.19 25.81 7.49
C HIS A 500 3.56 26.33 6.10
N GLU A 501 2.61 26.27 5.15
CA GLU A 501 2.69 27.07 3.93
C GLU A 501 2.72 28.54 4.37
N THR A 502 3.92 29.11 4.41
CA THR A 502 4.10 30.57 4.50
C THR A 502 3.66 31.12 3.15
N ILE A 503 2.36 31.30 2.98
CA ILE A 503 1.80 32.09 1.90
C ILE A 503 2.29 33.52 2.15
N ASN A 504 3.35 33.91 1.44
CA ASN A 504 3.69 35.30 1.21
C ASN A 504 2.58 35.93 0.36
N THR A 505 1.49 36.35 0.99
CA THR A 505 0.62 37.39 0.44
C THR A 505 1.16 38.74 0.86
N ASN A 506 2.03 39.29 0.02
CA ASN A 506 2.09 40.74 -0.13
C ASN A 506 0.69 41.20 -0.54
N ASN A 507 -0.11 41.69 0.39
CA ASN A 507 -1.18 42.62 0.10
C ASN A 507 -1.37 43.58 1.27
N GLN A 508 -1.22 44.86 0.92
CA GLN A 508 -1.42 46.02 1.76
C GLN A 508 -2.87 46.09 2.26
N ASN A 509 -3.00 46.79 3.40
CA ASN A 509 -4.23 47.36 3.94
C ASN A 509 -5.26 46.37 4.51
N ASN A 510 -5.22 46.16 5.83
CA ASN A 510 -6.29 46.66 6.69
C ASN A 510 -5.91 46.63 8.18
N GLN A 511 -6.22 47.73 8.84
CA GLN A 511 -5.93 48.05 10.23
C GLN A 511 -6.71 47.14 11.19
N THR A 512 -6.05 46.65 12.23
CA THR A 512 -6.71 46.22 13.48
C THR A 512 -6.13 47.04 14.65
N PRO A 513 -6.95 47.40 15.66
CA PRO A 513 -6.57 48.40 16.65
C PRO A 513 -5.59 47.85 17.70
N ARG A 514 -4.49 48.59 17.87
CA ARG A 514 -3.46 48.42 18.89
C ARG A 514 -4.05 48.45 20.30
N LYS A 515 -3.72 47.44 21.12
CA LYS A 515 -3.53 47.62 22.57
C LYS A 515 -2.04 47.80 22.84
N GLN A 516 -1.66 49.00 23.26
CA GLN A 516 -0.34 49.34 23.77
C GLN A 516 -0.19 48.85 25.22
N MET A 517 0.93 48.25 25.59
CA MET A 517 1.51 48.35 26.94
C MET A 517 3.05 48.32 26.86
N ALA A 518 3.68 48.90 27.89
CA ALA A 518 4.93 49.66 27.83
C ALA A 518 6.24 48.86 27.75
N LYS A 519 7.25 49.54 27.18
CA LYS A 519 8.68 49.21 27.22
C LYS A 519 9.25 49.44 28.64
N ARG A 520 10.15 48.55 29.08
CA ARG A 520 11.28 48.89 29.96
C ARG A 520 12.55 48.24 29.41
N SER A 521 13.65 48.98 29.49
CA SER A 521 14.84 48.84 28.65
C SER A 521 16.13 48.68 29.47
N LYS A 522 17.04 47.84 28.93
CA LYS A 522 18.53 47.85 29.01
C LYS A 522 19.19 47.38 30.33
N PRO A 523 20.50 46.98 30.37
CA PRO A 523 21.56 47.22 29.37
C PRO A 523 22.50 46.05 28.96
N LEU A 524 23.23 46.27 27.86
CA LEU A 524 24.35 45.49 27.31
C LEU A 524 25.67 45.74 28.06
N PRO A 525 26.62 44.79 28.07
CA PRO A 525 28.04 45.06 28.36
C PRO A 525 28.86 45.39 27.09
N PRO A 526 30.09 45.95 27.25
CA PRO A 526 30.73 46.81 26.27
C PRO A 526 31.69 46.10 25.29
N LEU A 527 31.86 46.76 24.13
CA LEU A 527 32.89 46.52 23.12
C LEU A 527 34.29 46.84 23.67
N ARG A 528 35.28 46.01 23.33
CA ARG A 528 36.71 46.32 23.50
C ARG A 528 37.48 46.10 22.20
N VAL A 529 38.41 47.03 21.97
CA VAL A 529 39.13 47.34 20.73
C VAL A 529 40.39 46.47 20.54
N LYS A 530 40.76 46.31 19.25
CA LYS A 530 41.93 45.64 18.63
C LYS A 530 43.29 45.92 19.28
N LYS A 531 44.21 44.94 19.16
CA LYS A 531 45.67 45.14 18.96
C LYS A 531 46.27 44.08 18.03
N HIS A 532 47.17 44.53 17.16
CA HIS A 532 48.13 43.79 16.30
C HIS A 532 49.05 42.87 17.13
N LYS A 533 49.85 41.90 16.62
CA LYS A 533 50.84 41.97 15.51
C LYS A 533 51.59 40.60 15.36
N VAL A 534 52.18 40.39 14.17
CA VAL A 534 53.40 39.60 13.77
C VAL A 534 53.37 38.06 13.56
N ASP A 535 53.54 37.72 12.28
CA ASP A 535 54.39 36.73 11.56
C ASP A 535 55.20 35.63 12.28
N HIS A 536 55.23 34.43 11.69
CA HIS A 536 56.46 33.73 11.29
C HIS A 536 56.22 32.60 10.25
N HIS A 537 57.13 32.54 9.27
CA HIS A 537 57.40 31.47 8.28
C HIS A 537 57.39 30.03 8.87
N THR A 538 57.26 28.90 8.15
CA THR A 538 58.02 28.44 6.96
C THR A 538 57.53 27.03 6.51
N LYS A 539 57.83 26.66 5.25
CA LYS A 539 58.17 25.32 4.69
C LYS A 539 57.06 24.34 4.24
N GLU A 540 56.88 24.34 2.92
CA GLU A 540 57.07 23.23 1.96
C GLU A 540 57.35 21.82 2.52
N ALA A 541 56.61 20.83 2.01
CA ALA A 541 57.18 19.73 1.21
C ALA A 541 56.08 18.92 0.50
N SER A 542 56.26 18.81 -0.82
CA SER A 542 55.65 17.88 -1.78
C SER A 542 55.88 16.40 -1.45
N ILE A 543 55.04 15.51 -2.01
CA ILE A 543 55.43 14.37 -2.90
C ILE A 543 54.16 13.58 -3.29
N ASP A 544 53.73 13.81 -4.54
CA ASP A 544 53.51 12.87 -5.65
C ASP A 544 53.18 11.37 -5.46
N ASN A 545 52.19 10.98 -6.29
CA ASN A 545 52.14 9.79 -7.17
C ASN A 545 51.92 8.40 -6.52
N SER A 546 51.25 7.42 -7.11
CA SER A 546 50.52 7.30 -8.38
C SER A 546 49.72 5.99 -8.38
N THR A 547 48.69 5.97 -9.22
CA THR A 547 48.00 4.85 -9.87
C THR A 547 48.71 3.50 -9.96
N SER A 548 47.94 2.41 -9.86
CA SER A 548 47.96 1.38 -10.91
C SER A 548 46.65 0.57 -10.99
N LYS A 549 46.13 0.52 -12.22
CA LYS A 549 45.10 -0.41 -12.70
C LYS A 549 45.78 -1.74 -13.05
N SER A 550 45.09 -2.86 -12.85
CA SER A 550 45.39 -4.09 -13.57
C SER A 550 44.14 -4.94 -13.73
N SER A 551 43.62 -4.92 -14.95
CA SER A 551 42.62 -5.81 -15.52
C SER A 551 43.25 -7.14 -15.92
N LYS A 552 42.65 -8.27 -15.53
CA LYS A 552 42.80 -9.55 -16.23
C LYS A 552 41.48 -10.34 -16.25
N SER A 553 41.03 -10.56 -17.47
CA SER A 553 40.07 -11.58 -17.93
C SER A 553 40.57 -13.00 -17.65
N ILE A 554 39.66 -13.98 -17.51
CA ILE A 554 39.66 -15.30 -18.21
C ILE A 554 38.55 -16.25 -17.70
N ASN A 555 37.88 -16.85 -18.71
CA ASN A 555 37.16 -18.14 -18.83
C ASN A 555 36.07 -18.63 -17.86
N ILE A 556 34.94 -18.91 -18.51
CA ILE A 556 33.70 -19.53 -18.04
C ILE A 556 33.91 -21.04 -17.88
N LYS A 557 33.64 -21.56 -16.68
CA LYS A 557 33.38 -22.99 -16.42
C LYS A 557 31.92 -23.15 -16.01
N LYS A 558 31.26 -24.16 -16.58
CA LYS A 558 29.91 -24.64 -16.21
C LYS A 558 29.80 -24.81 -14.69
N VAL A 559 28.82 -24.13 -14.10
CA VAL A 559 28.50 -24.25 -12.67
C VAL A 559 27.47 -25.36 -12.47
N ASP A 560 27.81 -26.25 -11.55
CA ASP A 560 27.01 -27.37 -11.09
C ASP A 560 25.89 -26.88 -10.15
N MET A 561 24.62 -27.15 -10.51
CA MET A 561 23.40 -26.65 -9.82
C MET A 561 22.92 -27.56 -8.68
N THR A 562 23.77 -28.40 -8.08
CA THR A 562 23.37 -29.49 -7.17
C THR A 562 23.03 -29.10 -5.73
N LYS A 563 22.62 -27.86 -5.44
CA LYS A 563 22.16 -27.47 -4.09
C LYS A 563 20.80 -26.76 -4.04
N ALA A 564 19.85 -27.22 -4.85
CA ALA A 564 18.44 -27.02 -4.53
C ALA A 564 18.05 -27.90 -3.33
N LYS A 565 17.61 -27.27 -2.24
CA LYS A 565 16.95 -27.98 -1.13
C LYS A 565 15.54 -28.36 -1.57
N ILE A 566 15.30 -29.67 -1.61
CA ILE A 566 13.99 -30.34 -1.78
C ILE A 566 13.13 -29.78 -2.91
N VAL A 567 13.12 -30.50 -4.03
CA VAL A 567 12.19 -30.32 -5.14
C VAL A 567 10.79 -30.68 -4.63
N SER A 568 9.83 -29.75 -4.66
CA SER A 568 8.42 -30.06 -4.37
C SER A 568 7.69 -30.23 -5.71
N PRO A 569 6.63 -31.02 -5.83
CA PRO A 569 5.96 -31.20 -7.09
C PRO A 569 4.90 -30.10 -7.30
N ARG A 570 4.56 -29.81 -8.57
CA ARG A 570 3.65 -28.76 -9.05
C ARG A 570 2.28 -28.84 -8.40
N ILE A 571 1.97 -27.94 -7.48
CA ILE A 571 0.64 -27.88 -6.87
C ILE A 571 -0.35 -27.42 -7.96
N PRO A 572 -1.38 -28.22 -8.32
CA PRO A 572 -2.38 -27.78 -9.28
C PRO A 572 -3.19 -26.66 -8.65
N PHE A 573 -3.21 -25.49 -9.28
CA PHE A 573 -4.18 -24.47 -8.93
C PHE A 573 -5.43 -24.69 -9.78
N LEU A 574 -6.58 -24.22 -9.26
CA LEU A 574 -7.83 -24.13 -10.00
C LEU A 574 -7.62 -23.12 -11.13
N ASP A 575 -7.40 -23.63 -12.34
CA ASP A 575 -7.03 -22.84 -13.51
C ASP A 575 -8.08 -21.77 -13.85
N GLU A 576 -7.53 -20.59 -14.14
CA GLU A 576 -7.79 -19.78 -15.33
C GLU A 576 -8.68 -20.47 -16.37
N SER A 577 -9.88 -19.92 -16.58
CA SER A 577 -10.56 -20.08 -17.87
C SER A 577 -9.84 -19.18 -18.88
N ASP A 578 -9.07 -19.81 -19.76
CA ASP A 578 -8.66 -19.28 -21.05
C ASP A 578 -9.89 -18.77 -21.82
N ASP A 579 -9.95 -17.45 -22.07
CA ASP A 579 -10.72 -16.90 -23.19
C ASP A 579 -9.71 -16.42 -24.25
N ASN A 580 -9.27 -17.39 -25.05
CA ASN A 580 -8.91 -17.18 -26.45
C ASN A 580 -10.07 -17.74 -27.28
N SER A 581 -10.93 -16.88 -27.84
CA SER A 581 -11.61 -17.10 -29.12
C SER A 581 -12.14 -15.77 -29.64
N ASP A 582 -11.71 -15.46 -30.87
CA ASP A 582 -12.15 -14.43 -31.82
C ASP A 582 -11.80 -12.94 -31.59
#